data_AF-A0A117E3C4-F1
#
_entry.id   AF-A0A117E3C4-F1
#
_cell.length_a   1.000
_cell.length_b   1.000
_cell.length_c   1.000
_cell.angle_alpha   90.00
_cell.angle_beta   90.00
_cell.angle_gamma   90.00
#
_symmetry.space_group_name_H-M   'P 1'
#
loop_
_entity.id
_entity.type
_entity.pdbx_description
1 polymer ?
#
loop_
_entity_poly.entity_id
_entity_poly.type
_entity_poly.pdbx_seq_one_letter_code
_entity_poly.pdbx_strand_id
1 'polypeptide(L)'
;MFFNKSVLAATLAVFASGVVGQLINIEYGTSEYDAKTQEVQLQDFEKLDYPGTYSYFSTPDICDLYSNSENDAALSRVSGSSQIPSTYIEAVYCYTEEQEEELL
;
A
#
# COMPACT_ATOMS: atom_id res chain seq x y z
N MET A 1 18.07 41.56 -20.55
CA MET A 1 17.59 40.15 -20.49
C MET A 1 16.97 39.96 -19.12
N PHE A 2 15.66 39.77 -19.07
CA PHE A 2 14.89 39.63 -17.82
C PHE A 2 14.60 38.14 -17.57
N PHE A 3 14.94 37.70 -16.38
CA PHE A 3 14.76 36.35 -15.86
C PHE A 3 13.26 36.05 -15.70
N ASN A 4 12.73 35.06 -16.43
CA ASN A 4 11.44 34.47 -16.06
C ASN A 4 11.71 33.21 -15.22
N LYS A 5 11.52 33.38 -13.91
CA LYS A 5 11.44 32.30 -12.93
C LYS A 5 10.12 31.57 -13.15
N SER A 6 10.18 30.33 -13.61
CA SER A 6 9.04 29.41 -13.56
C SER A 6 8.77 29.07 -12.09
N VAL A 7 7.72 29.65 -11.52
CA VAL A 7 7.17 29.23 -10.23
C VAL A 7 6.33 27.98 -10.52
N LEU A 8 6.91 26.80 -10.28
CA LEU A 8 6.15 25.55 -10.25
C LEU A 8 5.26 25.60 -9.01
N ALA A 9 3.98 25.88 -9.22
CA ALA A 9 2.94 25.72 -8.21
C ALA A 9 2.73 24.22 -7.98
N ALA A 10 3.40 23.67 -6.97
CA ALA A 10 3.07 22.36 -6.42
C ALA A 10 1.89 22.54 -5.45
N THR A 11 0.68 22.48 -5.99
CA THR A 11 -0.54 22.38 -5.20
C THR A 11 -0.56 21.00 -4.55
N LEU A 12 0.00 20.90 -3.35
CA LEU A 12 -0.24 19.79 -2.43
C LEU A 12 -1.70 19.88 -2.00
N ALA A 13 -2.56 19.12 -2.68
CA ALA A 13 -3.93 18.91 -2.23
C ALA A 13 -3.87 17.96 -1.03
N VAL A 14 -3.96 18.54 0.17
CA VAL A 14 -4.21 17.81 1.41
C VAL A 14 -5.69 17.40 1.38
N PHE A 15 -5.95 16.15 0.97
CA PHE A 15 -7.29 15.59 1.04
C PHE A 15 -7.47 14.97 2.43
N ALA A 16 -8.03 15.77 3.34
CA ALA A 16 -8.62 15.28 4.58
C ALA A 16 -10.08 14.90 4.30
N SER A 17 -10.36 13.59 4.30
CA SER A 17 -11.68 13.00 4.63
C SER A 17 -11.58 11.49 4.39
N GLY A 18 -11.75 10.66 5.43
CA GLY A 18 -11.62 9.20 5.37
C GLY A 18 -12.22 8.59 4.10
N VAL A 19 -11.36 8.00 3.27
CA VAL A 19 -11.74 7.55 1.93
C VAL A 19 -12.01 6.06 1.95
N VAL A 20 -13.23 5.69 2.33
CA VAL A 20 -13.78 4.38 1.98
C VAL A 20 -13.89 4.33 0.46
N GLY A 21 -13.25 3.34 -0.16
CA GLY A 21 -13.33 3.12 -1.61
C GLY A 21 -12.25 3.82 -2.44
N GLN A 22 -11.22 4.41 -1.83
CA GLN A 22 -10.07 4.93 -2.58
C GLN A 22 -9.21 3.79 -3.12
N LEU A 23 -8.78 3.92 -4.36
CA LEU A 23 -7.83 3.01 -5.01
C LEU A 23 -6.40 3.49 -4.75
N ILE A 24 -5.53 2.56 -4.38
CA ILE A 24 -4.10 2.78 -4.17
C ILE A 24 -3.31 1.76 -4.97
N ASN A 25 -2.09 2.11 -5.36
CA ASN A 25 -1.19 1.17 -6.02
C ASN A 25 -0.22 0.59 -5.00
N ILE A 26 -0.23 -0.74 -4.87
CA ILE A 26 0.78 -1.48 -4.12
C ILE A 26 1.77 -2.14 -5.08
N GLU A 27 2.98 -2.39 -4.60
CA GLU A 27 3.97 -3.19 -5.31
C GLU A 27 4.41 -4.36 -4.43
N TYR A 28 4.55 -5.55 -5.02
CA TYR A 28 4.97 -6.74 -4.31
C TYR A 28 5.80 -7.65 -5.21
N GLY A 29 6.83 -8.28 -4.65
CA GLY A 29 7.78 -9.05 -5.43
C GLY A 29 8.87 -9.71 -4.61
N THR A 30 9.83 -10.31 -5.30
CA THR A 30 11.05 -10.83 -4.63
C THR A 30 12.05 -9.70 -4.34
N SER A 31 11.98 -8.60 -5.09
CA SER A 31 12.76 -7.37 -4.92
C SER A 31 12.09 -6.19 -5.61
N GLU A 32 12.59 -4.98 -5.40
CA GLU A 32 12.15 -3.76 -6.12
C GLU A 32 12.33 -3.86 -7.66
N TYR A 33 13.25 -4.70 -8.13
CA TYR A 33 13.51 -4.90 -9.57
C TYR A 33 12.67 -6.05 -10.17
N ASP A 34 11.96 -6.80 -9.34
CA ASP A 34 11.09 -7.94 -9.70
C ASP A 34 9.74 -7.79 -8.99
N ALA A 35 9.23 -6.57 -8.99
CA ALA A 35 7.96 -6.21 -8.37
C ALA A 35 6.84 -6.18 -9.42
N LYS A 36 5.65 -6.55 -8.97
CA LYS A 36 4.39 -6.39 -9.69
C LYS A 36 3.63 -5.26 -9.03
N THR A 37 2.94 -4.45 -9.82
CA THR A 37 2.05 -3.40 -9.33
C THR A 37 0.61 -3.87 -9.43
N GLN A 38 -0.19 -3.62 -8.40
CA GLN A 38 -1.63 -3.87 -8.39
C GLN A 38 -2.35 -2.69 -7.77
N GLU A 39 -3.47 -2.31 -8.36
CA GLU A 39 -4.39 -1.35 -7.77
C GLU A 39 -5.32 -2.09 -6.82
N VAL A 40 -5.43 -1.61 -5.57
CA VAL A 40 -6.30 -2.18 -4.53
C VAL A 40 -7.10 -1.08 -3.84
N GLN A 41 -8.27 -1.43 -3.32
CA GLN A 41 -9.18 -0.55 -2.64
C GLN A 41 -8.90 -0.52 -1.14
N LEU A 42 -8.72 0.69 -0.59
CA LEU A 42 -8.63 0.90 0.84
C LEU A 42 -9.92 0.41 1.52
N GLN A 43 -9.74 -0.26 2.65
CA GLN A 43 -10.77 -0.89 3.47
C GLN A 43 -11.54 -2.01 2.76
N ASP A 44 -10.97 -2.61 1.71
CA ASP A 44 -11.47 -3.87 1.15
C ASP A 44 -10.39 -4.95 1.24
N PHE A 45 -10.83 -6.20 1.41
CA PHE A 45 -9.95 -7.36 1.43
C PHE A 45 -9.76 -7.85 0.00
N GLU A 46 -8.57 -7.60 -0.55
CA GLU A 46 -8.29 -7.89 -1.95
C GLU A 46 -7.30 -9.04 -2.13
N LYS A 47 -7.59 -9.91 -3.10
CA LYS A 47 -6.66 -10.96 -3.50
C LYS A 47 -5.60 -10.40 -4.45
N LEU A 48 -4.37 -10.85 -4.27
CA LEU A 48 -3.31 -10.54 -5.21
C LEU A 48 -3.54 -11.26 -6.54
N ASP A 49 -3.33 -10.56 -7.65
CA ASP A 49 -3.38 -11.14 -9.00
C ASP A 49 -2.34 -12.27 -9.17
N TYR A 50 -1.23 -12.16 -8.44
CA TYR A 50 -0.18 -13.15 -8.40
C TYR A 50 0.11 -13.50 -6.93
N PRO A 51 -0.58 -14.50 -6.36
CA PRO A 51 -0.22 -15.03 -5.04
C PRO A 51 1.15 -15.71 -5.09
N GLY A 52 1.98 -15.51 -4.08
CA GLY A 52 3.33 -16.04 -4.09
C GLY A 52 4.15 -15.73 -2.84
N THR A 53 5.35 -16.27 -2.79
CA THR A 53 6.32 -15.96 -1.73
C THR A 53 7.12 -14.72 -2.10
N TYR A 54 6.98 -13.66 -1.31
CA TYR A 54 7.55 -12.34 -1.57
C TYR A 54 8.43 -11.86 -0.43
N SER A 55 9.41 -11.03 -0.77
CA SER A 55 10.38 -10.42 0.14
C SER A 55 10.48 -8.91 -0.04
N TYR A 56 9.61 -8.33 -0.87
CA TYR A 56 9.49 -6.91 -1.12
C TYR A 56 8.02 -6.51 -1.16
N PHE A 57 7.70 -5.41 -0.48
CA PHE A 57 6.39 -4.79 -0.51
C PHE A 57 6.53 -3.26 -0.46
N SER A 58 5.72 -2.57 -1.25
CA SER A 58 5.64 -1.11 -1.28
C SER A 58 4.20 -0.68 -1.29
N THR A 59 3.86 0.27 -0.42
CA THR A 59 2.50 0.81 -0.33
C THR A 59 2.55 2.27 0.13
N PRO A 60 1.65 3.14 -0.39
CA PRO A 60 1.49 4.50 0.12
C PRO A 60 0.80 4.55 1.49
N ASP A 61 0.00 3.53 1.83
CA ASP A 61 -0.80 3.45 3.05
C ASP A 61 -0.40 2.22 3.89
N ILE A 62 -1.01 2.02 5.06
CA ILE A 62 -0.75 0.86 5.91
C ILE A 62 -1.49 -0.35 5.35
N CYS A 63 -0.83 -1.50 5.27
CA CYS A 63 -1.45 -2.74 4.83
C CYS A 63 -1.12 -3.93 5.74
N ASP A 64 -2.11 -4.79 5.93
CA ASP A 64 -1.96 -6.13 6.46
C ASP A 64 -1.89 -7.13 5.30
N LEU A 65 -0.93 -8.04 5.34
CA LEU A 65 -0.64 -9.01 4.30
C LEU A 65 -1.04 -10.40 4.79
N TYR A 66 -1.82 -11.12 3.98
CA TYR A 66 -2.42 -12.37 4.39
C TYR A 66 -1.91 -13.53 3.53
N SER A 67 -1.54 -14.62 4.20
CA SER A 67 -1.12 -15.87 3.57
C SER A 67 -2.28 -16.80 3.20
N ASN A 68 -3.48 -16.47 3.69
CA ASN A 68 -4.73 -17.16 3.47
C ASN A 68 -5.91 -16.16 3.58
N SER A 69 -7.15 -16.62 3.39
CA SER A 69 -8.37 -15.83 3.61
C SER A 69 -8.88 -15.90 5.06
N GLU A 70 -7.99 -16.22 6.01
CA GLU A 70 -8.33 -16.27 7.44
C GLU A 70 -8.04 -14.93 8.12
N ASN A 71 -8.60 -14.75 9.32
CA ASN A 71 -8.57 -13.50 10.07
C ASN A 71 -7.19 -13.11 10.66
N ASP A 72 -6.12 -13.88 10.40
CA ASP A 72 -4.80 -13.61 10.96
C ASP A 72 -3.82 -13.19 9.87
N ALA A 73 -3.33 -11.95 9.96
CA ALA A 73 -2.39 -11.42 8.99
C ALA A 73 -1.02 -12.08 9.17
N ALA A 74 -0.41 -12.50 8.06
CA ALA A 74 0.95 -13.04 8.08
C ALA A 74 1.97 -11.95 8.41
N LEU A 75 1.73 -10.73 7.96
CA LEU A 75 2.47 -9.53 8.32
C LEU A 75 1.48 -8.38 8.49
N SER A 76 1.52 -7.70 9.63
CA SER A 76 0.64 -6.57 9.92
C SER A 76 1.38 -5.24 9.82
N ARG A 77 0.63 -4.18 9.55
CA ARG A 77 1.07 -2.79 9.58
C ARG A 77 2.27 -2.50 8.68
N VAL A 78 2.34 -3.14 7.52
CA VAL A 78 3.40 -2.90 6.54
C VAL A 78 3.11 -1.57 5.84
N SER A 79 4.08 -0.67 5.81
CA SER A 79 3.94 0.65 5.20
C SER A 79 5.21 1.12 4.50
N GLY A 80 5.05 2.03 3.53
CA GLY A 80 6.15 2.51 2.70
C GLY A 80 6.75 1.41 1.82
N SER A 81 7.98 1.64 1.34
CA SER A 81 8.75 0.69 0.53
C SER A 81 9.78 -0.01 1.41
N SER A 82 9.69 -1.33 1.57
CA SER A 82 10.59 -2.09 2.43
C SER A 82 10.79 -3.53 1.98
N GLN A 83 11.91 -4.13 2.42
CA GLN A 83 12.04 -5.58 2.40
C GLN A 83 11.25 -6.17 3.56
N ILE A 84 10.48 -7.20 3.26
CA ILE A 84 9.70 -7.96 4.22
C ILE A 84 10.27 -9.37 4.36
N PRO A 85 10.00 -10.08 5.47
CA PRO A 85 10.35 -11.49 5.57
C PRO A 85 9.76 -12.28 4.40
N SER A 86 10.54 -13.19 3.83
CA SER A 86 10.11 -14.05 2.73
C SER A 86 8.90 -14.89 3.16
N THR A 87 7.71 -14.49 2.70
CA THR A 87 6.42 -14.98 3.20
C THR A 87 5.46 -15.20 2.04
N TYR A 88 4.64 -16.26 2.10
CA TYR A 88 3.57 -16.46 1.12
C TYR A 88 2.44 -15.47 1.38
N ILE A 89 2.05 -14.72 0.36
CA ILE A 89 0.99 -13.72 0.41
C ILE A 89 0.02 -14.00 -0.74
N GLU A 90 -1.27 -14.07 -0.41
CA GLU A 90 -2.35 -14.22 -1.37
C GLU A 90 -3.35 -13.07 -1.37
N ALA A 91 -3.38 -12.27 -0.30
CA ALA A 91 -4.33 -11.19 -0.15
C ALA A 91 -3.75 -10.06 0.72
N VAL A 92 -4.42 -8.91 0.65
CA VAL A 92 -4.03 -7.68 1.31
C VAL A 92 -5.27 -6.92 1.79
N TYR A 93 -5.14 -6.26 2.92
CA TYR A 93 -6.11 -5.28 3.42
C TYR A 93 -5.36 -4.00 3.78
N CYS A 94 -5.69 -2.90 3.11
CA CYS A 94 -5.01 -1.62 3.33
C CYS A 94 -5.94 -0.59 3.97
N TYR A 95 -5.40 0.24 4.86
CA TYR A 95 -6.13 1.23 5.67
C TYR A 95 -5.22 2.42 6.01
N THR A 96 -5.83 3.53 6.46
CA THR A 96 -5.10 4.73 6.88
C THR A 96 -4.76 4.71 8.38
N GLU A 97 -3.79 5.50 8.81
CA GLU A 97 -3.43 5.65 10.24
C GLU A 97 -4.62 6.11 11.11
N GLU A 98 -5.41 7.06 10.61
CA GLU A 98 -6.61 7.56 11.33
C GLU A 98 -7.62 6.44 11.61
N GLN A 99 -7.69 5.44 10.74
CA GLN A 99 -8.63 4.32 10.86
C GLN A 99 -8.13 3.24 11.82
N GLU A 100 -6.82 3.11 11.98
CA GLU A 100 -6.25 2.21 12.96
C GLU A 100 -6.60 2.63 14.39
N GLU A 101 -6.61 3.93 14.68
CA GLU A 101 -6.97 4.46 16.00
C GLU A 101 -8.45 4.24 16.36
N GLU A 102 -9.35 4.07 15.38
CA GLU A 102 -10.77 3.77 15.61
C GLU A 102 -11.03 2.30 15.98
N LEU A 103 -10.08 1.39 15.70
CA LEU A 103 -10.19 -0.04 16.01
C LEU A 103 -9.64 -0.42 17.39
N LEU A 104 -9.03 0.53 18.13
CA LEU A 104 -8.43 0.36 19.46
C LEU A 104 -9.30 0.95 20.59
#